data_AF-A0A227J2X5-F1
#
_entry.id   AF-A0A227J2X5-F1
#
_cell.length_a   1.000
_cell.length_b   1.000
_cell.length_c   1.000
_cell.angle_alpha   90.00
_cell.angle_beta   90.00
_cell.angle_gamma   90.00
#
_symmetry.space_group_name_H-M   'P 1'
#
loop_
_entity.id
_entity.type
_entity.pdbx_description
1 polymer ?
#
loop_
_entity_poly.entity_id
_entity_poly.type
_entity_poly.pdbx_seq_one_letter_code
_entity_poly.pdbx_strand_id
1 'polypeptide(L)'
;GIGVFCGSGGVEPQSETNWRYADESHVSRLIFVNKLDRMGADFYKVVDQVQNVLGATPLVMTLPIGIEEDFVGVVDVLSQQAYVWDESGQPENYEV
;
A
#
# COMPACT_ATOMS: atom_id res chain seq x y z
N GLY A 1 0.82 -14.93 -2.81
CA GLY A 1 0.88 -13.97 -3.91
C GLY A 1 1.02 -12.56 -3.38
N ILE A 2 1.45 -11.60 -4.21
CA ILE A 2 1.53 -10.19 -3.85
C ILE A 2 0.69 -9.40 -4.85
N GLY A 3 -0.30 -8.66 -4.37
CA GLY A 3 -1.06 -7.70 -5.15
C GLY A 3 -0.44 -6.32 -5.00
N VAL A 4 0.00 -5.72 -6.10
CA VAL A 4 0.60 -4.39 -6.11
C VAL A 4 -0.43 -3.39 -6.64
N PHE A 5 -0.75 -2.37 -5.86
CA PHE A 5 -1.73 -1.33 -6.22
C PHE A 5 -1.06 0.03 -6.23
N CYS A 6 -1.38 0.86 -7.21
CA CYS A 6 -0.85 2.22 -7.30
C CYS A 6 -1.62 3.14 -6.37
N GLY A 7 -0.94 3.96 -5.56
CA GLY A 7 -1.58 4.91 -4.66
C GLY A 7 -2.56 5.86 -5.36
N SER A 8 -2.27 6.23 -6.60
CA SER A 8 -3.13 7.13 -7.40
C SER A 8 -4.16 6.40 -8.27
N GLY A 9 -3.83 5.20 -8.77
CA GLY A 9 -4.71 4.41 -9.65
C GLY A 9 -5.68 3.50 -8.88
N GLY A 10 -5.28 3.08 -7.69
CA GLY A 10 -6.05 2.19 -6.83
C GLY A 10 -6.30 0.81 -7.45
N VAL A 11 -7.52 0.31 -7.29
CA VAL A 11 -7.97 -0.97 -7.86
C VAL A 11 -8.48 -0.74 -9.29
N GLU A 12 -7.79 -1.35 -10.26
CA GLU A 12 -8.16 -1.33 -11.67
C GLU A 12 -8.87 -2.63 -12.08
N PRO A 13 -9.67 -2.64 -13.18
CA PRO A 13 -10.44 -3.82 -13.61
C PRO A 13 -9.60 -5.08 -13.83
N GLN A 14 -8.35 -4.90 -14.27
CA GLN A 14 -7.40 -6.01 -14.45
C GLN A 14 -6.93 -6.58 -13.11
N SER A 15 -6.66 -5.71 -12.13
CA SER A 15 -6.28 -6.11 -10.77
C SER A 15 -7.41 -6.85 -10.06
N GLU A 16 -8.66 -6.43 -10.26
CA GLU A 16 -9.84 -7.14 -9.75
C GLU A 16 -9.98 -8.55 -10.35
N THR A 17 -9.80 -8.66 -11.67
CA THR A 17 -9.86 -9.96 -12.36
C THR A 17 -8.79 -10.92 -11.83
N ASN A 18 -7.55 -10.44 -11.65
CA ASN A 18 -6.47 -11.22 -11.06
C ASN A 18 -6.74 -11.59 -9.60
N TRP A 19 -7.35 -10.67 -8.85
CA TRP A 19 -7.74 -10.91 -7.46
C TRP A 19 -8.76 -12.04 -7.37
N ARG A 20 -9.79 -12.03 -8.22
CA ARG A 20 -10.81 -13.08 -8.27
C ARG A 20 -10.20 -14.46 -8.56
N TYR A 21 -9.33 -14.57 -9.57
CA TYR A 21 -8.66 -15.85 -9.87
C TYR A 21 -7.81 -16.37 -8.71
N ALA A 22 -7.10 -15.49 -8.01
CA ALA A 22 -6.33 -15.86 -6.84
C ALA A 22 -7.22 -16.29 -5.66
N ASP A 23 -8.42 -15.72 -5.55
CA ASP A 23 -9.41 -16.07 -4.54
C ASP A 23 -10.01 -17.46 -4.78
N GLU A 24 -10.42 -17.72 -6.02
CA GLU A 24 -10.89 -19.04 -6.48
C GLU A 24 -9.84 -20.13 -6.28
N SER A 25 -8.56 -19.76 -6.32
CA SER A 25 -7.42 -20.67 -6.11
C SER A 25 -6.96 -20.75 -4.64
N HIS A 26 -7.67 -20.11 -3.70
CA HIS A 26 -7.34 -20.06 -2.27
C HIS A 26 -5.89 -19.62 -1.97
N VAL A 27 -5.38 -18.66 -2.74
CA VAL A 27 -4.01 -18.17 -2.58
C VAL A 27 -3.96 -17.11 -1.47
N SER A 28 -3.11 -17.33 -0.46
CA SER A 28 -2.77 -16.30 0.53
C SER A 28 -2.07 -15.11 -0.13
N ARG A 29 -2.48 -13.89 0.24
CA ARG A 29 -2.04 -12.66 -0.45
C ARG A 29 -1.57 -11.58 0.53
N LEU A 30 -0.55 -10.84 0.11
CA LEU A 30 -0.15 -9.56 0.68
C LEU A 30 -0.50 -8.45 -0.30
N ILE A 31 -0.88 -7.29 0.23
CA ILE A 31 -1.18 -6.08 -0.54
C ILE A 31 -0.04 -5.10 -0.33
N PHE A 32 0.53 -4.62 -1.43
CA PHE A 32 1.57 -3.60 -1.43
C PHE A 32 1.07 -2.37 -2.19
N VAL A 33 0.87 -1.25 -1.49
CA VAL A 33 0.51 0.02 -2.10
C VAL A 33 1.78 0.76 -2.46
N ASN A 34 2.00 1.01 -3.75
CA ASN A 34 3.20 1.67 -4.27
C ASN A 34 2.90 3.09 -4.77
N LYS A 35 3.97 3.83 -5.10
CA LYS A 35 3.88 5.15 -5.73
C LYS A 35 3.09 6.18 -4.91
N LEU A 36 3.26 6.14 -3.58
CA LEU A 36 2.63 7.09 -2.65
C LEU A 36 3.24 8.50 -2.74
N ASP A 37 4.39 8.62 -3.38
CA ASP A 37 5.11 9.85 -3.72
C ASP A 37 4.47 10.66 -4.87
N ARG A 38 3.45 10.11 -5.52
CA ARG A 38 2.85 10.72 -6.73
C ARG A 38 1.65 11.60 -6.39
N MET A 39 1.48 12.65 -7.18
CA MET A 39 0.27 13.48 -7.15
C MET A 39 -1.00 12.63 -7.30
N GLY A 40 -1.98 12.89 -6.44
CA GLY A 40 -3.24 12.18 -6.36
C GLY A 40 -3.14 10.79 -5.71
N ALA A 41 -2.01 10.45 -5.08
CA ALA A 41 -1.88 9.22 -4.31
C ALA A 41 -2.63 9.33 -2.99
N ASP A 42 -3.50 8.36 -2.72
CA ASP A 42 -4.29 8.31 -1.50
C ASP A 42 -4.35 6.87 -0.97
N PHE A 43 -3.54 6.61 0.07
CA PHE A 43 -3.46 5.30 0.69
C PHE A 43 -4.82 4.83 1.24
N TYR A 44 -5.56 5.70 1.91
CA TYR A 44 -6.84 5.35 2.54
C TYR A 44 -7.90 5.03 1.49
N LYS A 45 -7.89 5.75 0.37
CA LYS A 45 -8.73 5.42 -0.79
C LYS A 45 -8.41 4.05 -1.37
N VAL A 46 -7.13 3.67 -1.48
CA VAL A 46 -6.77 2.31 -1.93
C VAL A 46 -7.27 1.25 -0.95
N VAL A 47 -7.12 1.48 0.35
CA VAL A 47 -7.64 0.57 1.39
C VAL A 47 -9.17 0.42 1.28
N ASP A 48 -9.89 1.52 1.10
CA ASP A 48 -11.34 1.51 0.91
C ASP A 48 -11.75 0.73 -0.34
N GLN A 49 -11.02 0.89 -1.45
CA GLN A 49 -11.26 0.12 -2.67
C GLN A 49 -10.96 -1.37 -2.51
N VAL A 50 -9.93 -1.75 -1.75
CA VAL A 50 -9.68 -3.16 -1.43
C VAL A 50 -10.88 -3.76 -0.68
N GLN A 51 -11.49 -2.99 0.22
CA GLN A 51 -12.68 -3.46 0.94
C GLN A 51 -13.92 -3.52 0.04
N ASN A 52 -14.21 -2.44 -0.68
CA ASN A 52 -15.49 -2.25 -1.37
C ASN A 52 -15.50 -2.82 -2.80
N VAL A 53 -14.36 -2.85 -3.49
CA VAL A 53 -14.24 -3.35 -4.88
C VAL A 53 -13.80 -4.80 -4.89
N LEU A 54 -12.75 -5.16 -4.14
CA LEU A 54 -12.26 -6.55 -4.10
C LEU A 54 -13.05 -7.44 -3.14
N GLY A 55 -13.90 -6.86 -2.27
CA GLY A 55 -14.64 -7.59 -1.25
C GLY A 55 -13.75 -8.23 -0.19
N ALA A 56 -12.52 -7.73 -0.02
CA ALA A 56 -11.56 -8.27 0.94
C ALA A 56 -11.65 -7.56 2.30
N THR A 57 -11.17 -8.19 3.37
CA THR A 57 -10.98 -7.52 4.67
C THR A 57 -9.51 -7.17 4.83
N PRO A 58 -9.08 -5.93 4.52
CA PRO A 58 -7.68 -5.54 4.67
C PRO A 58 -7.30 -5.42 6.14
N LEU A 59 -6.10 -5.90 6.49
CA LEU A 59 -5.43 -5.60 7.75
C LEU A 59 -4.25 -4.67 7.43
N VAL A 60 -4.35 -3.41 7.85
CA VAL A 60 -3.30 -2.42 7.63
C VAL A 60 -2.15 -2.68 8.61
N MET A 61 -0.96 -2.94 8.07
CA MET A 61 0.26 -3.19 8.85
C MET A 61 1.18 -1.97 8.91
N THR A 62 1.13 -1.11 7.89
CA THR A 62 1.94 0.10 7.79
C THR A 62 1.09 1.31 7.42
N LEU A 63 1.41 2.47 7.99
CA LEU A 63 0.79 3.75 7.67
C LEU A 63 1.84 4.70 7.06
N PRO A 64 1.56 5.38 5.95
CA PRO A 64 2.49 6.34 5.39
C PRO A 64 2.63 7.60 6.27
N ILE A 65 3.85 8.14 6.32
CA ILE A 65 4.17 9.44 6.93
C ILE A 65 4.25 10.45 5.80
N GLY A 66 3.29 11.40 5.79
CA GLY A 66 3.12 12.36 4.70
C GLY A 66 2.40 11.77 3.48
N ILE A 67 2.19 12.61 2.47
CA ILE A 67 1.51 12.28 1.22
C ILE A 67 2.24 12.96 0.06
N GLU A 68 2.16 12.36 -1.13
CA GLU A 68 2.74 12.95 -2.35
C GLU A 68 4.21 13.35 -2.13
N GLU A 69 4.57 14.61 -2.38
CA GLU A 69 5.93 15.12 -2.20
C GLU A 69 6.41 15.14 -0.75
N ASP A 70 5.48 15.14 0.22
CA ASP A 70 5.79 15.07 1.66
C ASP A 70 5.89 13.62 2.16
N PHE A 71 5.75 12.61 1.30
CA PHE A 71 5.88 11.21 1.71
C PHE A 71 7.34 10.86 2.03
N VAL A 72 7.63 10.67 3.32
CA VAL A 72 9.01 10.53 3.85
C VAL A 72 9.25 9.27 4.66
N GLY A 73 8.22 8.47 4.91
CA GLY A 73 8.37 7.34 5.83
C GLY A 73 7.14 6.48 5.97
N VAL A 74 7.25 5.45 6.81
CA VAL A 74 6.15 4.59 7.21
C VAL A 74 6.19 4.28 8.69
N VAL A 75 5.03 4.22 9.33
CA VAL A 75 4.85 3.70 10.69
C VAL A 75 4.47 2.23 10.60
N ASP A 76 5.24 1.36 11.23
CA ASP A 76 4.83 -0.02 11.47
C ASP A 76 3.93 -0.06 12.70
N VAL A 77 2.68 -0.45 12.48
CA VAL A 77 1.64 -0.46 13.52
C VAL A 77 1.88 -1.57 14.54
N LEU A 78 2.53 -2.67 14.14
CA LEU A 78 2.78 -3.80 15.02
C LEU A 78 3.90 -3.51 16.01
N SER A 79 5.03 -2.96 15.53
CA SER A 79 6.16 -2.58 16.38
C SER A 79 6.01 -1.21 17.03
N GLN A 80 5.06 -0.39 16.56
CA GLN A 80 4.86 1.00 16.97
C GLN A 80 6.09 1.89 16.71
N GLN A 81 6.82 1.60 15.63
CA GLN A 81 8.02 2.32 15.22
C GLN A 81 7.79 3.09 13.92
N ALA A 82 8.43 4.25 13.80
CA ALA A 82 8.35 5.09 12.62
C ALA A 82 9.68 5.03 11.86
N TYR A 83 9.65 4.53 10.63
CA TYR A 83 10.79 4.48 9.75
C TYR A 83 10.76 5.70 8.84
N VAL A 84 11.68 6.63 9.02
CA VAL A 84 11.75 7.89 8.25
C VAL A 84 13.01 7.90 7.41
N TRP A 85 12.87 8.03 6.09
CA TRP A 85 14.01 8.10 5.17
C TRP A 85 14.61 9.50 5.12
N ASP A 86 15.91 9.55 4.86
CA ASP A 86 16.58 10.82 4.54
C ASP A 86 16.37 11.24 3.08
N GLU A 87 16.88 12.42 2.72
CA GLU A 87 16.80 12.96 1.36
C GLU A 87 17.80 12.32 0.38
N SER A 88 18.59 11.32 0.80
CA SER A 88 19.61 10.70 -0.05
C SER A 88 19.00 9.82 -1.16
N GLY A 89 17.74 9.42 -0.99
CA GLY A 89 17.04 8.50 -1.90
C GLY A 89 17.49 7.04 -1.78
N GLN A 90 18.37 6.72 -0.82
CA GLN A 90 18.78 5.34 -0.53
C GLN A 90 17.80 4.71 0.48
N PRO A 91 17.11 3.61 0.12
CA PRO A 91 16.09 3.01 0.99
C PRO A 91 16.64 2.45 2.30
N GLU A 92 17.94 2.19 2.39
CA GLU A 92 18.65 1.75 3.59
C GLU A 92 18.92 2.87 4.61
N ASN A 93 18.83 4.14 4.21
CA ASN A 93 19.12 5.29 5.06
C ASN A 93 17.83 5.80 5.72
N TYR A 94 17.44 5.15 6.81
CA TYR A 94 16.31 5.57 7.64
C TYR A 94 16.66 5.65 9.12
N GLU A 95 15.91 6.48 9.83
CA GLU A 95 15.88 6.53 11.30
C GLU A 95 14.61 5.86 11.83
N VAL A 96 14.68 5.31 13.05
CA VAL A 96 13.60 4.55 13.74
C VAL A 96 13.19 5.24 15.03
#